data_AF-A0A914Q0X6-F1
#
_entry.id   AF-A0A914Q0X6-F1
#
_cell.length_a   1.000
_cell.length_b   1.000
_cell.length_c   1.000
_cell.angle_alpha   90.00
_cell.angle_beta   90.00
_cell.angle_gamma   90.00
#
_symmetry.space_group_name_H-M   'P 1'
#
loop_
_entity.id
_entity.type
_entity.pdbx_description
1 polymer ?
#
loop_
_entity_poly.entity_id
_entity_poly.type
_entity_poly.pdbx_seq_one_letter_code
_entity_poly.pdbx_strand_id
1 'polypeptide(L)'
;MAYTVEKILDKKGKGKNVQYFIKWKGYDETNNSWEPKSNCNCPELIQQFEASLHPPYAEMIKEAITELKNRKGSSRFAILKYIKEHYNIPERLDNQVS
;
A
#
# COMPACT_ATOMS: atom_id res chain seq x y z
N MET A 1 -28.02 6.40 -5.36
CA MET A 1 -27.58 6.81 -4.01
C MET A 1 -26.07 6.70 -3.96
N ALA A 2 -25.36 7.76 -3.56
CA ALA A 2 -23.92 7.73 -3.40
C ALA A 2 -23.60 7.43 -1.93
N TYR A 3 -22.94 6.30 -1.66
CA TYR A 3 -22.48 5.97 -0.32
C TYR A 3 -21.10 6.61 -0.09
N THR A 4 -20.88 7.18 1.10
CA THR A 4 -19.61 7.81 1.45
C THR A 4 -18.69 6.80 2.12
N VAL A 5 -17.48 6.64 1.60
CA VAL A 5 -16.42 5.84 2.22
C VAL A 5 -15.93 6.57 3.46
N GLU A 6 -15.97 5.91 4.62
CA GLU A 6 -15.41 6.45 5.87
C GLU A 6 -13.94 6.05 6.03
N LYS A 7 -13.64 4.76 5.85
CA LYS A 7 -12.28 4.23 6.02
C LYS A 7 -12.08 2.95 5.21
N ILE A 8 -10.85 2.72 4.79
CA ILE A 8 -10.41 1.43 4.26
C ILE A 8 -9.82 0.63 5.42
N LEU A 9 -10.40 -0.53 5.68
CA LEU A 9 -9.99 -1.41 6.77
C LEU A 9 -9.00 -2.47 6.31
N ASP A 10 -9.15 -2.96 5.08
CA ASP A 10 -8.33 -4.04 4.56
C ASP A 10 -8.22 -4.00 3.04
N LYS A 11 -7.25 -4.73 2.48
CA LYS A 11 -7.00 -4.88 1.05
C LYS A 11 -6.68 -6.32 0.73
N LYS A 12 -7.36 -6.87 -0.27
CA LYS A 12 -7.08 -8.21 -0.81
C LYS A 12 -6.90 -8.17 -2.32
N GLY A 13 -6.20 -9.18 -2.84
CA GLY A 13 -5.91 -9.33 -4.26
C GLY A 13 -4.64 -8.59 -4.72
N LYS A 14 -4.30 -8.78 -6.00
CA LYS A 14 -3.11 -8.20 -6.63
C LYS A 14 -3.46 -7.65 -8.02
N GLY A 15 -2.72 -6.63 -8.47
CA GLY A 15 -2.87 -6.02 -9.79
C GLY A 15 -4.26 -5.41 -10.01
N LYS A 16 -4.96 -5.87 -11.05
CA LYS A 16 -6.29 -5.35 -11.43
C LYS A 16 -7.44 -5.88 -10.55
N ASN A 17 -7.23 -6.96 -9.80
CA ASN A 17 -8.24 -7.60 -8.96
C ASN A 17 -8.15 -7.18 -7.49
N VAL A 18 -7.67 -5.96 -7.23
CA VAL A 18 -7.57 -5.42 -5.87
C VAL A 18 -8.96 -5.00 -5.39
N GLN A 19 -9.33 -5.50 -4.21
CA GLN A 19 -10.54 -5.09 -3.50
C GLN A 19 -10.16 -4.52 -2.14
N TYR A 20 -10.87 -3.48 -1.73
CA TYR A 20 -10.72 -2.84 -0.42
C TYR A 20 -11.95 -3.15 0.44
N PHE A 21 -11.71 -3.45 1.71
CA PHE A 21 -12.78 -3.60 2.69
C PHE A 21 -13.18 -2.23 3.21
N ILE A 22 -14.36 -1.78 2.84
CA ILE A 22 -14.83 -0.42 3.05
C ILE A 22 -15.70 -0.35 4.30
N LYS A 23 -15.35 0.56 5.20
CA LYS A 23 -16.24 1.08 6.24
C LYS A 23 -17.06 2.21 5.65
N TRP A 24 -18.38 2.05 5.61
CA TRP A 24 -19.30 3.06 5.09
C TRP A 24 -19.67 4.07 6.18
N LYS A 25 -19.70 5.36 5.80
CA LYS A 25 -20.02 6.44 6.73
C LYS A 25 -21.48 6.39 7.15
N GLY A 26 -21.72 6.39 8.46
CA GLY A 26 -23.08 6.37 9.02
C GLY A 26 -23.75 5.00 9.02
N TYR A 27 -23.01 3.93 8.68
CA TYR A 27 -23.46 2.54 8.80
C TYR A 27 -22.57 1.80 9.80
N ASP A 28 -23.08 0.72 10.39
CA ASP A 28 -22.30 -0.14 11.28
C ASP A 28 -21.31 -1.02 10.53
N GLU A 29 -20.38 -1.62 11.25
CA GLU A 29 -19.35 -2.50 10.67
C GLU A 29 -19.91 -3.77 10.01
N THR A 30 -21.14 -4.15 10.36
CA THR A 30 -21.87 -5.25 9.71
C THR A 30 -22.21 -4.96 8.25
N ASN A 31 -22.25 -3.68 7.87
CA ASN A 31 -22.48 -3.26 6.49
C ASN A 31 -21.17 -3.15 5.68
N ASN A 32 -20.00 -3.38 6.29
CA ASN A 32 -18.74 -3.29 5.57
C ASN A 32 -18.72 -4.30 4.42
N SER A 33 -18.31 -3.84 3.24
CA SER A 33 -18.28 -4.64 2.01
C SER A 33 -16.93 -4.59 1.32
N TRP A 34 -16.65 -5.60 0.50
CA TRP A 34 -15.45 -5.66 -0.33
C TRP A 34 -15.71 -4.98 -1.67
N GLU A 35 -15.24 -3.76 -1.82
CA GLU A 35 -15.40 -2.99 -3.06
C GLU A 35 -14.15 -3.08 -3.93
N PRO A 36 -14.29 -3.29 -5.24
CA PRO A 36 -13.14 -3.25 -6.13
C PRO A 36 -12.54 -1.84 -6.16
N LYS A 37 -11.20 -1.76 -6.32
CA LYS A 37 -10.48 -0.48 -6.43
C LYS A 37 -11.11 0.47 -7.45
N SER A 38 -11.60 -0.07 -8.57
CA SER A 38 -12.25 0.70 -9.64
C SER A 38 -13.57 1.35 -9.21
N ASN A 39 -14.25 0.80 -8.19
CA ASN A 39 -15.49 1.36 -7.65
C ASN A 39 -15.21 2.37 -6.51
N CYS A 40 -14.07 2.23 -5.84
CA CYS A 40 -13.64 3.13 -4.78
C CYS A 40 -12.99 4.39 -5.38
N ASN A 41 -13.81 5.35 -5.85
CA ASN A 41 -13.37 6.65 -6.38
C ASN A 41 -12.87 7.62 -5.28
N CYS A 42 -12.02 7.14 -4.36
CA CYS A 42 -11.49 7.89 -3.23
C CYS A 42 -9.96 7.73 -3.14
N PRO A 43 -9.18 8.43 -3.99
CA PRO A 43 -7.73 8.26 -4.05
C PRO A 43 -7.03 8.62 -2.74
N GLU A 44 -7.54 9.61 -1.98
CA GLU A 44 -6.96 10.03 -0.71
C GLU A 44 -7.01 8.94 0.36
N LEU A 45 -8.16 8.28 0.52
CA LEU A 45 -8.32 7.19 1.50
C LEU A 45 -7.47 5.97 1.13
N ILE A 46 -7.39 5.65 -0.17
CA ILE A 46 -6.50 4.61 -0.68
C ILE A 46 -5.05 4.96 -0.34
N GLN A 47 -4.63 6.19 -0.60
CA GLN A 47 -3.27 6.64 -0.30
C GLN A 47 -2.97 6.57 1.20
N GLN A 48 -3.90 7.02 2.05
CA GLN A 48 -3.73 6.99 3.50
C GLN A 48 -3.62 5.55 4.03
N PHE A 49 -4.46 4.64 3.52
CA PHE A 49 -4.39 3.23 3.86
C PHE A 49 -3.07 2.61 3.37
N GLU A 50 -2.70 2.82 2.11
CA GLU A 50 -1.46 2.25 1.55
C GLU A 50 -0.20 2.82 2.24
N ALA A 51 -0.19 4.11 2.59
CA ALA A 51 0.89 4.73 3.35
C ALA A 51 0.97 4.22 4.80
N SER A 52 -0.10 3.62 5.34
CA SER A 52 -0.06 2.97 6.66
C SER A 52 0.51 1.55 6.62
N LEU A 53 0.58 0.92 5.44
CA LEU A 53 1.10 -0.45 5.28
C LEU A 53 2.63 -0.52 5.33
N HIS A 54 3.31 0.60 5.14
CA HIS A 54 4.76 0.67 5.12
C HIS A 54 5.25 1.97 5.74
N PRO A 55 6.42 1.98 6.40
CA PRO A 55 7.02 3.21 6.89
C PRO A 55 7.43 4.12 5.71
N PRO A 56 7.80 5.39 5.97
CA PRO A 56 8.30 6.29 4.95
C PRO A 56 9.41 5.64 4.12
N TYR A 57 9.44 5.93 2.81
CA TYR A 57 10.38 5.31 1.88
C TYR A 57 11.85 5.46 2.30
N ALA A 58 12.20 6.58 2.91
CA ALA A 58 13.51 6.82 3.48
C ALA A 58 13.90 5.81 4.57
N GLU A 59 12.97 5.40 5.43
CA GLU A 59 13.24 4.41 6.48
C GLU A 59 13.39 3.01 5.88
N MET A 60 12.54 2.65 4.92
CA MET A 60 12.67 1.38 4.19
C MET A 60 14.03 1.27 3.48
N ILE A 61 14.53 2.36 2.89
CA ILE A 61 15.87 2.40 2.27
C ILE A 61 16.97 2.22 3.32
N LYS A 62 16.87 2.91 4.47
CA LYS A 62 17.88 2.79 5.54
C LYS A 62 17.98 1.36 6.06
N GLU A 63 16.83 0.72 6.30
CA GLU A 63 16.75 -0.67 6.72
C GLU A 63 17.36 -1.61 5.67
N ALA A 64 16.96 -1.45 4.40
CA ALA A 64 17.50 -2.22 3.29
C ALA A 64 19.03 -2.07 3.14
N ILE A 65 19.57 -0.85 3.24
CA ILE A 65 21.02 -0.61 3.18
C ILE A 65 21.73 -1.30 4.35
N THR A 66 21.13 -1.25 5.54
CA THR A 66 21.72 -1.85 6.75
C THR A 66 21.78 -3.36 6.64
N GLU A 67 20.71 -4.00 6.15
CA GLU A 67 20.63 -5.45 5.95
C GLU A 67 21.54 -5.92 4.80
N LEU A 68 21.56 -5.20 3.67
CA LEU A 68 22.34 -5.58 2.48
C LEU A 68 23.85 -5.35 2.63
N LYS A 69 24.30 -4.45 3.52
CA LYS A 69 25.73 -4.22 3.77
C LYS A 69 26.46 -5.48 4.26
N ASN A 70 25.76 -6.42 4.90
CA ASN A 70 26.33 -7.69 5.33
C ASN A 70 26.49 -8.71 4.19
N ARG A 71 25.87 -8.49 3.02
CA ARG A 71 25.85 -9.43 1.90
C ARG A 71 26.13 -8.71 0.56
N LYS A 72 27.41 -8.53 0.22
CA LYS A 72 27.91 -8.22 -1.14
C LYS A 72 27.16 -7.12 -1.93
N GLY A 73 26.88 -5.98 -1.28
CA GLY A 73 26.68 -4.69 -1.95
C GLY A 73 25.23 -4.20 -2.04
N SER A 74 25.04 -2.93 -1.67
CA SER A 74 23.74 -2.24 -1.62
C SER A 74 23.41 -1.54 -2.94
N SER A 75 23.43 -2.29 -4.05
CA SER A 75 23.02 -1.73 -5.34
C SER A 75 21.56 -1.23 -5.27
N ARG A 76 21.22 -0.20 -6.06
CA ARG A 76 19.84 0.32 -6.15
C ARG A 76 18.83 -0.80 -6.42
N PHE A 77 19.18 -1.75 -7.29
CA PHE A 77 18.33 -2.90 -7.60
C PHE A 77 18.11 -3.80 -6.38
N ALA A 78 19.15 -4.08 -5.59
CA ALA A 78 19.03 -4.89 -4.38
C ALA A 78 18.16 -4.20 -3.31
N ILE A 79 18.33 -2.88 -3.12
CA ILE A 79 17.50 -2.09 -2.20
C ILE A 79 16.03 -2.14 -2.63
N LEU A 80 15.74 -1.88 -3.91
CA LEU A 80 14.37 -1.94 -4.43
C LEU A 80 13.75 -3.32 -4.28
N LYS A 81 14.51 -4.38 -4.56
CA LYS A 81 14.06 -5.75 -4.39
C LYS A 81 13.73 -6.06 -2.93
N TYR A 82 14.62 -5.68 -2.00
CA TYR A 82 14.41 -5.86 -0.57
C TYR A 82 13.11 -5.17 -0.09
N ILE A 83 12.92 -3.91 -0.48
CA ILE A 83 11.74 -3.13 -0.09
C ILE A 83 10.46 -3.77 -0.67
N LYS A 84 10.47 -4.21 -1.94
CA LYS A 84 9.31 -4.88 -2.57
C LYS A 84 8.98 -6.24 -1.93
N GLU A 85 9.98 -6.93 -1.38
CA GLU A 85 9.79 -8.23 -0.71
C GLU A 85 9.36 -8.06 0.75
N HIS A 86 9.83 -7.04 1.46
CA HIS A 86 9.54 -6.81 2.88
C HIS A 86 8.30 -5.94 3.13
N TYR A 87 7.97 -5.03 2.22
CA TYR A 87 6.83 -4.13 2.36
C TYR A 87 5.88 -4.24 1.17
N ASN A 88 4.58 -4.17 1.44
CA ASN A 88 3.53 -4.19 0.42
C ASN A 88 3.38 -2.79 -0.22
N ILE A 89 4.42 -2.34 -0.91
CA ILE A 89 4.43 -1.04 -1.60
C ILE A 89 3.65 -1.11 -2.93
N PRO A 90 2.79 -0.11 -3.23
CA PRO A 90 2.16 -0.03 -4.53
C PRO A 90 3.21 0.20 -5.62
N GLU A 91 3.09 -0.52 -6.74
CA GLU A 91 4.02 -0.51 -7.88
C GLU A 91 4.38 0.90 -8.37
N ARG A 92 3.47 1.87 -8.23
CA ARG A 92 3.68 3.26 -8.63
C ARG A 92 4.87 3.96 -7.94
N LEU A 93 5.34 3.48 -6.79
CA LEU A 93 6.47 4.10 -6.07
C LEU A 93 7.85 3.84 -6.70
N ASP A 94 7.99 2.88 -7.63
CA ASP A 94 9.27 2.64 -8.29
C ASP A 94 9.70 3.73 -9.29
N ASN A 95 8.80 4.66 -9.62
CA ASN A 95 9.10 5.79 -10.50
C ASN A 95 9.71 7.01 -9.78
N GLN A 96 9.83 7.02 -8.44
CA GLN A 96 10.47 8.13 -7.71
C GLN A 96 12.00 8.06 -7.66
N VAL A 97 12.58 7.01 -8.23
CA VAL A 97 14.02 6.82 -8.32
C VAL A 97 14.45 7.00 -9.78
N SER A 98 14.27 8.19 -10.34
CA SER A 98 14.84 8.57 -11.64
C SER A 98 16.01 9.52 -11.48
#